data_AF-A0A8T4Z6E4-F1
#
_entry.id   AF-A0A8T4Z6E4-F1
#
_cell.length_a   1.000
_cell.length_b   1.000
_cell.length_c   1.000
_cell.angle_alpha   90.00
_cell.angle_beta   90.00
_cell.angle_gamma   90.00
#
_symmetry.space_group_name_H-M   'P 1'
#
loop_
_entity.id
_entity.type
_entity.pdbx_description
1 polymer ?
#
loop_
_entity_poly.entity_id
_entity_poly.type
_entity_poly.pdbx_seq_one_letter_code
_entity_poly.pdbx_strand_id
1 'polypeptide(L)'
;QILLKARHIRFLGTDALEIAFVSSGTCDAFVDLRGFLRVTDVAAAAFIVQEGKGIVVDGEGNPLKIKMDLRTRVSLIASGSKELCEEILSNLVEA
;
A
#
# COMPACT_ATOMS: atom_id res chain seq x y z
N GLN A 1 -1.56 -15.62 1.32
CA GLN A 1 -2.12 -15.98 2.65
C GLN A 1 -2.77 -14.81 3.40
N ILE A 2 -2.38 -13.55 3.13
CA ILE A 2 -2.86 -12.35 3.86
C ILE A 2 -4.38 -12.23 3.98
N LEU A 3 -5.14 -12.58 2.94
CA LEU A 3 -6.62 -12.51 2.97
C LEU A 3 -7.24 -13.37 4.08
N LEU A 4 -6.59 -14.48 4.46
CA LEU A 4 -7.07 -15.36 5.54
C LEU A 4 -6.70 -14.83 6.93
N LYS A 5 -5.69 -13.97 7.03
CA LYS A 5 -5.24 -13.35 8.30
C LYS A 5 -5.93 -12.01 8.57
N ALA A 6 -6.34 -11.30 7.53
CA ALA A 6 -7.06 -10.04 7.67
C ALA A 6 -8.44 -10.26 8.29
N ARG A 7 -8.71 -9.58 9.41
CA ARG A 7 -10.02 -9.64 10.09
C ARG A 7 -11.15 -9.08 9.22
N HIS A 8 -10.86 -8.03 8.46
CA HIS A 8 -11.81 -7.36 7.58
C HIS A 8 -11.11 -6.99 6.26
N ILE A 9 -11.77 -7.28 5.14
CA ILE A 9 -11.30 -6.92 3.80
C ILE A 9 -12.32 -5.99 3.15
N ARG A 10 -11.82 -5.00 2.42
CA ARG A 10 -12.63 -4.04 1.65
C ARG A 10 -12.02 -3.86 0.26
N PHE A 11 -12.88 -3.55 -0.70
CA PHE A 11 -12.52 -3.12 -2.05
C PHE A 11 -13.45 -1.96 -2.41
N LEU A 12 -13.01 -0.73 -2.22
CA LEU A 12 -13.82 0.47 -2.45
C LEU A 12 -13.75 0.93 -3.92
N GLY A 13 -12.75 0.46 -4.66
CA GLY A 13 -12.56 0.82 -6.07
C GLY A 13 -11.95 2.20 -6.25
N THR A 14 -11.22 2.69 -5.24
CA THR A 14 -10.57 4.00 -5.27
C THR A 14 -9.24 3.94 -4.52
N ASP A 15 -8.16 3.73 -5.28
CA ASP A 15 -6.82 3.53 -4.72
C ASP A 15 -6.38 4.71 -3.86
N ALA A 16 -6.59 5.95 -4.32
CA ALA A 16 -6.23 7.16 -3.59
C ALA A 16 -6.89 7.23 -2.20
N LEU A 17 -8.20 6.94 -2.13
CA LEU A 17 -8.95 7.04 -0.87
C LEU A 17 -8.59 5.88 0.07
N GLU A 18 -8.46 4.67 -0.47
CA GLU A 18 -8.09 3.48 0.30
C GLU A 18 -6.70 3.63 0.92
N ILE A 19 -5.73 4.20 0.18
CA ILE A 19 -4.42 4.54 0.73
C ILE A 19 -4.53 5.66 1.78
N ALA A 20 -5.33 6.70 1.54
CA ALA A 20 -5.51 7.78 2.52
C ALA A 20 -6.13 7.30 3.84
N PHE A 21 -6.99 6.28 3.79
CA PHE A 21 -7.56 5.64 4.99
C PHE A 21 -6.52 4.94 5.87
N VAL A 22 -5.36 4.57 5.32
CA VAL A 22 -4.23 4.11 6.12
C VAL A 22 -3.69 5.24 6.99
N SER A 23 -3.50 6.43 6.41
CA SER A 23 -3.01 7.61 7.15
C SER A 23 -3.99 8.08 8.23
N SER A 24 -5.30 7.99 7.98
CA SER A 24 -6.32 8.34 8.98
C SER A 24 -6.56 7.26 10.05
N GLY A 25 -5.92 6.10 9.96
CA GLY A 25 -6.17 4.96 10.85
C GLY A 25 -7.53 4.30 10.66
N THR A 26 -8.22 4.58 9.55
CA THR A 26 -9.50 3.93 9.20
C THR A 26 -9.28 2.51 8.66
N CYS A 27 -8.12 2.25 8.05
CA CYS A 27 -7.68 0.93 7.63
C CYS A 27 -6.23 0.70 8.09
N ASP A 28 -5.90 -0.52 8.46
CA ASP A 28 -4.54 -0.83 8.95
C ASP A 28 -3.51 -0.87 7.80
N ALA A 29 -3.94 -1.34 6.62
CA ALA A 29 -3.11 -1.41 5.43
C ALA A 29 -3.92 -1.38 4.12
N PHE A 30 -3.27 -0.93 3.05
CA PHE A 30 -3.67 -1.08 1.65
C PHE A 30 -2.62 -1.94 0.93
N VAL A 31 -3.07 -2.90 0.13
CA VAL A 31 -2.18 -3.83 -0.59
C VAL A 31 -2.67 -3.98 -2.02
N ASP A 32 -1.85 -3.54 -2.98
CA ASP A 32 -2.04 -3.84 -4.39
C ASP A 32 -0.71 -4.22 -5.05
N LEU A 33 -0.59 -5.50 -5.36
CA LEU A 33 0.61 -6.10 -5.95
C LEU A 33 0.45 -6.43 -7.44
N ARG A 34 -0.63 -5.96 -8.07
CA ARG A 34 -0.95 -6.31 -9.46
C ARG A 34 -0.10 -5.55 -10.47
N GLY A 35 0.57 -4.48 -10.03
CA GLY A 35 1.55 -3.75 -10.85
C GLY A 35 0.92 -2.88 -11.94
N PHE A 36 -0.35 -2.50 -11.82
CA PHE A 36 -1.04 -1.66 -12.80
C PHE A 36 -1.61 -0.35 -12.25
N LEU A 37 -1.31 0.00 -11.00
CA LEU A 37 -1.70 1.28 -10.43
C LEU A 37 -0.99 2.40 -11.18
N ARG A 38 -1.73 3.42 -11.60
CA ARG A 38 -1.13 4.58 -12.24
C ARG A 38 -0.51 5.47 -11.17
N VAL A 39 0.64 6.05 -11.46
CA VAL A 39 1.30 6.99 -10.54
C VAL A 39 0.37 8.11 -10.07
N THR A 40 -0.48 8.63 -10.96
CA THR A 40 -1.43 9.71 -10.68
C THR A 40 -2.44 9.35 -9.60
N ASP A 41 -2.80 8.06 -9.52
CA ASP A 41 -3.88 7.59 -8.66
C ASP A 41 -3.37 7.38 -7.23
N VAL A 42 -2.04 7.22 -7.05
CA VAL A 42 -1.47 6.82 -5.76
C VAL A 42 -0.44 7.78 -5.19
N ALA A 43 0.23 8.61 -6.00
CA ALA A 43 1.35 9.43 -5.55
C ALA A 43 0.98 10.38 -4.40
N ALA A 44 -0.16 11.06 -4.51
CA ALA A 44 -0.62 11.99 -3.47
C ALA A 44 -0.96 11.26 -2.16
N ALA A 45 -1.68 10.14 -2.24
CA ALA A 45 -2.07 9.37 -1.06
C ALA A 45 -0.87 8.69 -0.40
N ALA A 46 0.07 8.14 -1.18
CA ALA A 46 1.32 7.59 -0.67
C ALA A 46 2.13 8.65 0.09
N PHE A 47 2.22 9.87 -0.44
CA PHE A 47 2.87 10.99 0.24
C PHE A 47 2.19 11.31 1.59
N ILE A 48 0.85 11.37 1.63
CA ILE A 48 0.09 11.61 2.87
C ILE A 48 0.36 10.52 3.93
N VAL A 49 0.48 9.25 3.51
CA VAL A 49 0.81 8.15 4.44
C VAL A 49 2.23 8.33 4.99
N GLN A 50 3.20 8.67 4.13
CA GLN A 50 4.60 8.89 4.55
C GLN A 50 4.73 10.05 5.55
N GLU A 51 4.06 11.17 5.31
CA GLU A 51 4.02 12.31 6.24
C GLU A 51 3.32 11.95 7.57
N GLY A 52 2.35 11.03 7.51
CA GLY A 52 1.68 10.43 8.68
C GLY A 52 2.54 9.40 9.44
N LYS A 53 3.83 9.25 9.10
CA LYS A 53 4.74 8.21 9.63
C LYS A 53 4.34 6.78 9.29
N GLY A 54 3.39 6.59 8.37
CA GLY A 54 3.08 5.28 7.81
C GLY A 54 4.17 4.80 6.87
N ILE A 55 4.13 3.51 6.55
CA ILE A 55 5.11 2.85 5.70
C ILE A 55 4.51 2.64 4.32
N VAL A 56 5.25 3.02 3.27
CA VAL A 56 4.87 2.76 1.88
C VAL A 56 6.04 2.11 1.14
N VAL A 57 5.83 0.87 0.70
CA VAL A 57 6.84 0.05 0.03
C VAL A 57 6.30 -0.55 -1.27
N ASP A 58 7.20 -0.97 -2.15
CA ASP A 58 6.85 -1.78 -3.32
C ASP A 58 6.62 -3.25 -2.93
N GLY A 59 6.34 -4.10 -3.94
CA GLY A 59 6.09 -5.53 -3.72
C GLY A 59 7.31 -6.32 -3.22
N GLU A 60 8.51 -5.76 -3.29
CA GLU A 60 9.74 -6.36 -2.74
C GLU A 60 10.06 -5.84 -1.33
N GLY A 61 9.24 -4.94 -0.80
CA GLY A 61 9.45 -4.31 0.51
C GLY A 61 10.44 -3.15 0.49
N ASN A 62 10.89 -2.69 -0.69
CA ASN A 62 11.73 -1.50 -0.77
C ASN A 62 10.87 -0.23 -0.63
N PRO A 63 11.38 0.86 -0.05
CA PRO A 63 10.65 2.13 -0.01
C PRO A 63 10.15 2.54 -1.40
N LEU A 64 8.86 2.86 -1.50
CA LEU A 64 8.24 3.13 -2.79
C LEU A 64 8.90 4.35 -3.45
N LYS A 65 9.59 4.12 -4.58
CA LYS A 65 10.19 5.18 -5.40
C LYS A 65 9.34 5.43 -6.63
N ILE A 66 8.64 6.56 -6.62
CA ILE A 66 7.74 6.93 -7.70
C ILE A 66 8.47 7.79 -8.73
N LYS A 67 8.50 7.32 -9.99
CA LYS A 67 8.86 8.17 -11.14
C LYS A 67 7.61 8.88 -11.66
N MET A 68 7.64 10.22 -11.68
CA MET A 68 6.55 11.07 -12.19
C MET A 68 6.46 11.03 -13.73
N ASP A 69 5.91 9.94 -14.24
CA ASP A 69 5.66 9.69 -15.66
C ASP A 69 4.30 8.98 -15.80
N LEU A 70 3.43 9.43 -16.71
CA LEU A 70 2.07 8.90 -16.90
C LEU A 70 2.05 7.41 -17.31
N ARG A 71 3.16 6.91 -17.84
CA ARG A 71 3.34 5.49 -18.19
C ARG A 71 3.77 4.64 -17.01
N THR A 72 4.26 5.27 -15.93
CA THR A 72 4.67 4.54 -14.72
C THR A 72 3.47 3.77 -14.18
N ARG A 73 3.73 2.49 -13.89
CA ARG A 73 2.83 1.61 -13.15
C ARG A 73 3.54 1.13 -11.91
N VAL A 74 2.79 1.02 -10.83
CA VAL A 74 3.34 0.59 -9.55
C VAL A 74 2.49 -0.53 -8.94
N SER A 75 3.13 -1.29 -8.09
CA SER A 75 2.53 -2.06 -7.00
C SER A 75 3.00 -1.44 -5.70
N LEU A 76 2.16 -1.45 -4.67
CA LEU A 76 2.55 -0.95 -3.37
C LEU A 76 1.79 -1.60 -2.22
N ILE A 77 2.45 -1.57 -1.06
CA ILE A 77 1.86 -1.81 0.25
C ILE A 77 1.96 -0.50 1.01
N ALA A 78 0.84 0.01 1.51
CA ALA A 78 0.80 1.09 2.48
C ALA A 78 0.30 0.53 3.81
N SER A 79 0.96 0.82 4.92
CA SER A 79 0.59 0.31 6.25
C SER A 79 0.80 1.36 7.34
N GLY A 80 -0.01 1.27 8.40
CA GLY A 80 0.08 2.18 9.53
C GLY A 80 1.29 1.94 10.45
N SER A 81 1.94 0.78 10.38
CA SER A 81 3.12 0.46 11.19
C SER A 81 4.13 -0.43 10.45
N LYS A 82 5.39 -0.41 10.92
CA LYS A 82 6.48 -1.22 10.36
C LYS A 82 6.25 -2.70 10.58
N GLU A 83 5.76 -3.07 11.76
CA GLU A 83 5.51 -4.45 12.16
C GLU A 83 4.45 -5.09 11.26
N LEU A 84 3.36 -4.35 10.95
CA LEU A 84 2.33 -4.83 10.03
C LEU A 84 2.85 -4.95 8.60
N CYS A 85 3.68 -3.99 8.15
CA CYS A 85 4.31 -4.06 6.84
C CYS A 85 5.15 -5.35 6.68
N GLU A 86 5.97 -5.65 7.69
CA GLU A 86 6.83 -6.84 7.72
C GLU A 86 6.01 -8.14 7.80
N GLU A 87 4.93 -8.13 8.60
CA GLU A 87 3.99 -9.24 8.64
C GLU A 87 3.38 -9.49 7.24
N ILE A 88 2.86 -8.46 6.58
CA ILE A 88 2.30 -8.57 5.23
C ILE A 88 3.33 -9.17 4.27
N LEU A 89 4.57 -8.64 4.26
CA LEU A 89 5.64 -9.10 3.38
C LEU A 89 6.02 -10.57 3.63
N SER A 90 6.16 -10.99 4.89
CA SER A 90 6.48 -12.40 5.21
C SER A 90 5.42 -13.38 4.69
N ASN A 91 4.14 -12.99 4.75
CA ASN A 91 3.02 -13.80 4.25
C ASN A 91 2.87 -13.81 2.71
N LEU A 92 3.69 -13.04 1.99
CA LEU A 92 3.79 -13.07 0.52
C LEU A 92 4.90 -14.02 0.05
N VAL A 93 6.00 -14.13 0.79
CA VAL A 93 7.13 -15.00 0.45
C VAL A 93 6.80 -16.48 0.66
N GLU A 94 5.90 -16.78 1.59
CA GLU A 94 5.41 -18.13 1.88
C GLU A 94 4.28 -18.62 0.94
N ALA A 95 4.02 -17.90 -0.16
CA ALA A 95 2.92 -18.16 -1.10
C ALA A 95 3.39 -18.71 -2.45
#